data_AF-A0AAV8RWM6-F1
#
_entry.id   AF-A0AAV8RWM6-F1
#
_cell.length_a   1.000
_cell.length_b   1.000
_cell.length_c   1.000
_cell.angle_alpha   90.00
_cell.angle_beta   90.00
_cell.angle_gamma   90.00
#
_symmetry.space_group_name_H-M   'P 1'
#
loop_
_entity.id
_entity.type
_entity.pdbx_description
1 polymer ?
#
loop_
_entity_poly.entity_id
_entity_poly.type
_entity_poly.pdbx_seq_one_letter_code
_entity_poly.pdbx_strand_id
1 'polypeptide(L)'
;MCPQVILTNGLPSGYLHYGPLRMEATACWAATMDLTIMVTRHRYKVSELHHLHTFDGVWNGGGGDEKKILFVSSFFFDRAAEAGFVDRKKPVAKVKPSDFEEAANHGCQLSVDDAKTTCPLVQEDHLPYLCMDLVYQYTLLVDGLELLFYYVFYY
;
A
#
# COMPACT_ATOMS: atom_id res chain seq x y z
N MET A 1 20.23 -18.83 -4.37
CA MET A 1 20.17 -19.26 -2.96
C MET A 1 19.62 -18.09 -2.16
N CYS A 2 18.38 -18.18 -1.66
CA CYS A 2 17.84 -17.16 -0.76
C CYS A 2 18.52 -17.30 0.62
N PRO A 3 19.02 -16.20 1.23
CA PRO A 3 19.39 -16.21 2.63
C PRO A 3 18.13 -16.51 3.45
N GLN A 4 18.15 -17.59 4.24
CA GLN A 4 17.19 -17.78 5.33
C GLN A 4 17.28 -16.56 6.25
N VAL A 5 16.17 -16.02 6.74
CA VAL A 5 16.01 -15.50 8.13
C VAL A 5 14.59 -14.92 8.40
N ILE A 6 13.97 -15.47 9.45
CA ILE A 6 12.86 -15.02 10.35
C ILE A 6 11.39 -14.94 9.87
N LEU A 7 10.84 -15.98 9.25
CA LEU A 7 9.44 -16.37 9.56
C LEU A 7 9.27 -17.88 9.69
N THR A 8 10.33 -18.67 9.43
CA THR A 8 10.30 -20.12 9.56
C THR A 8 10.99 -20.55 10.85
N ASN A 9 10.42 -20.22 12.01
CA ASN A 9 10.40 -21.25 13.04
C ASN A 9 9.29 -22.25 12.66
N GLY A 10 9.59 -23.08 11.65
CA GLY A 10 8.90 -24.36 11.48
C GLY A 10 7.89 -24.55 10.34
N LEU A 11 8.00 -23.90 9.18
CA LEU A 11 7.20 -24.32 8.01
C LEU A 11 8.09 -24.73 6.83
N PRO A 12 8.06 -26.01 6.39
CA PRO A 12 8.78 -26.46 5.22
C PRO A 12 8.08 -25.94 3.95
N SER A 13 8.86 -25.79 2.88
CA SER A 13 8.42 -25.49 1.51
C SER A 13 6.96 -25.88 1.24
N GLY A 14 6.09 -24.87 1.19
CA GLY A 14 4.64 -25.03 1.06
C GLY A 14 4.04 -23.86 0.31
N TYR A 15 2.77 -23.96 -0.06
CA TYR A 15 2.06 -22.84 -0.65
C TYR A 15 1.38 -22.03 0.46
N LEU A 16 1.50 -20.70 0.43
CA LEU A 16 0.68 -19.82 1.26
C LEU A 16 -0.73 -19.79 0.66
N HIS A 17 -1.70 -20.14 1.48
CA HIS A 17 -3.12 -20.07 1.14
C HIS A 17 -3.67 -18.72 1.59
N TYR A 18 -3.90 -17.83 0.63
CA TYR A 18 -4.63 -16.57 0.85
C TYR A 18 -6.03 -16.71 0.22
N GLY A 19 -6.94 -17.34 0.95
CA GLY A 19 -8.27 -17.68 0.43
C GLY A 19 -8.17 -18.67 -0.74
N PRO A 20 -8.75 -18.39 -1.92
CA PRO A 20 -8.69 -19.29 -3.07
C PRO A 20 -7.33 -19.24 -3.80
N LEU A 21 -6.46 -18.29 -3.50
CA LEU A 21 -5.15 -18.14 -4.12
C LEU A 21 -4.10 -19.03 -3.44
N ARG A 22 -3.36 -19.76 -4.27
CA ARG A 22 -2.27 -20.65 -3.86
C ARG A 22 -0.96 -20.06 -4.37
N MET A 23 -0.14 -19.50 -3.47
CA MET A 23 1.14 -18.86 -3.82
C MET A 23 2.31 -19.70 -3.31
N GLU A 24 3.34 -19.95 -4.12
CA GLU A 24 4.53 -20.69 -3.66
C GLU A 24 5.30 -19.87 -2.61
N ALA A 25 5.61 -20.48 -1.46
CA ALA A 25 6.44 -19.85 -0.42
C ALA A 25 7.93 -19.72 -0.81
N THR A 26 8.28 -19.98 -2.07
CA THR A 26 9.59 -19.66 -2.67
C THR A 26 9.68 -18.20 -3.13
N ALA A 27 8.58 -17.44 -3.10
CA ALA A 27 8.57 -15.99 -3.30
C ALA A 27 9.23 -15.30 -2.09
N CYS A 28 10.56 -15.38 -2.05
CA CYS A 28 11.41 -14.80 -1.02
C CYS A 28 11.19 -13.30 -0.93
N TRP A 29 10.45 -12.83 0.09
CA TRP A 29 10.57 -11.53 0.79
C TRP A 29 10.50 -10.22 -0.03
N ALA A 30 10.61 -10.27 -1.35
CA ALA A 30 10.42 -9.18 -2.28
C ALA A 30 9.00 -9.31 -2.83
N ALA A 31 8.04 -8.76 -2.08
CA ALA A 31 6.75 -8.50 -2.67
C ALA A 31 6.99 -7.44 -3.75
N THR A 32 7.08 -7.84 -5.02
CA THR A 32 7.17 -6.87 -6.11
C THR A 32 5.90 -6.02 -6.07
N MET A 33 6.00 -4.76 -6.50
CA MET A 33 4.85 -3.88 -6.53
C MET A 33 3.68 -4.52 -7.31
N ASP A 34 3.97 -5.11 -8.48
CA ASP A 34 2.96 -5.80 -9.30
C ASP A 34 2.27 -6.94 -8.55
N LEU A 35 3.02 -7.79 -7.85
CA LEU A 35 2.45 -8.89 -7.06
C LEU A 35 1.58 -8.36 -5.92
N THR A 36 2.03 -7.30 -5.27
CA THR A 36 1.33 -6.67 -4.16
C THR A 36 0.03 -6.02 -4.64
N ILE A 37 0.04 -5.34 -5.79
CA ILE A 37 -1.16 -4.78 -6.42
C ILE A 37 -2.14 -5.91 -6.73
N MET A 38 -1.68 -7.01 -7.33
CA MET A 38 -2.55 -8.15 -7.67
C MET A 38 -3.25 -8.73 -6.45
N VAL A 39 -2.51 -9.00 -5.37
CA VAL A 39 -3.07 -9.51 -4.10
C VAL A 39 -4.05 -8.52 -3.50
N THR A 40 -3.70 -7.22 -3.51
CA THR A 40 -4.53 -6.14 -2.98
C THR A 40 -5.85 -6.03 -3.75
N ARG A 41 -5.81 -5.93 -5.09
CA ARG A 41 -7.00 -5.89 -5.95
C ARG A 41 -7.91 -7.10 -5.75
N HIS A 42 -7.32 -8.30 -5.68
CA HIS A 42 -8.10 -9.52 -5.44
C HIS A 42 -8.80 -9.48 -4.08
N ARG A 43 -8.11 -9.00 -3.03
CA ARG A 43 -8.67 -8.88 -1.69
C ARG A 43 -9.84 -7.90 -1.64
N TYR A 44 -9.71 -6.74 -2.30
CA TYR A 44 -10.76 -5.73 -2.33
C TYR A 44 -11.90 -6.08 -3.28
N LYS A 45 -11.74 -7.09 -4.15
CA LYS A 45 -12.72 -7.40 -5.20
C LYS A 45 -13.08 -6.15 -5.98
N VAL A 46 -12.04 -5.44 -6.43
CA VAL A 46 -12.20 -4.30 -7.34
C VAL A 46 -12.93 -4.81 -8.58
N SER A 47 -14.06 -4.20 -8.91
CA SER A 47 -14.98 -4.62 -9.97
C SER A 47 -14.72 -3.79 -11.22
N GLU A 48 -14.65 -4.42 -12.40
CA GLU A 48 -14.50 -3.75 -13.71
C GLU A 48 -15.64 -2.74 -14.04
N LEU A 49 -16.74 -2.75 -13.28
CA LEU A 49 -17.84 -1.76 -13.35
C LEU A 49 -17.61 -0.60 -12.36
N HIS A 50 -16.53 0.17 -12.57
CA HIS A 50 -16.09 1.28 -11.71
C HIS A 50 -17.10 2.43 -11.57
N HIS A 51 -17.94 2.68 -12.59
CA HIS A 51 -18.70 3.94 -12.68
C HIS A 51 -19.81 4.13 -11.62
N LEU A 52 -20.20 3.09 -10.88
CA LEU A 52 -21.27 3.14 -9.87
C LEU A 52 -20.83 2.63 -8.50
N HIS A 53 -19.74 1.89 -8.40
CA HIS A 53 -19.31 1.20 -7.18
C HIS A 53 -17.80 1.37 -6.99
N THR A 54 -17.37 1.38 -5.73
CA THR A 54 -15.95 1.35 -5.35
C THR A 54 -15.45 -0.09 -5.44
N PHE A 55 -15.37 -0.79 -4.32
CA PHE A 55 -14.94 -2.17 -4.22
C PHE A 55 -15.97 -3.00 -3.43
N ASP A 56 -15.97 -4.32 -3.65
CA ASP A 56 -16.97 -5.27 -3.07
C ASP A 56 -18.44 -4.85 -3.30
N GLY A 57 -18.73 -4.17 -4.43
CA GLY A 57 -20.08 -3.72 -4.77
C GLY A 57 -20.61 -2.56 -3.93
N VAL A 58 -19.77 -1.89 -3.14
CA VAL A 58 -20.17 -0.73 -2.34
C VAL A 58 -20.40 0.47 -3.26
N TRP A 59 -21.60 1.05 -3.21
CA TRP A 59 -21.97 2.22 -4.02
C TRP A 59 -21.00 3.40 -3.82
N ASN A 60 -20.55 4.03 -4.90
CA ASN A 60 -19.55 5.09 -4.88
C ASN A 60 -20.13 6.49 -4.60
N GLY A 61 -21.42 6.60 -4.28
CA GLY A 61 -22.09 7.88 -4.02
C GLY A 61 -22.47 8.69 -5.26
N GLY A 62 -22.32 8.15 -6.48
CA GLY A 62 -22.78 8.78 -7.72
C GLY A 62 -21.76 9.65 -8.46
N GLY A 63 -20.53 9.77 -7.98
CA GLY A 63 -19.52 10.62 -8.65
C GLY A 63 -19.72 12.12 -8.40
N GLY A 64 -19.11 12.97 -9.22
CA GLY A 64 -19.30 14.42 -9.17
C GLY A 64 -18.00 15.23 -9.17
N ASP A 65 -18.08 16.50 -9.55
CA ASP A 65 -16.93 17.42 -9.57
C ASP A 65 -16.38 17.69 -8.15
N GLU A 66 -17.20 17.53 -7.11
CA GLU A 66 -16.80 17.62 -5.71
C GLU A 66 -15.82 16.52 -5.26
N LYS A 67 -15.74 15.37 -5.95
CA LYS A 67 -14.74 14.33 -5.66
C LYS A 67 -13.30 14.75 -5.98
N LYS A 68 -13.10 15.89 -6.65
CA LYS A 68 -11.77 16.39 -7.04
C LYS A 68 -10.94 16.87 -5.84
N ILE A 69 -11.55 17.11 -4.68
CA ILE A 69 -10.84 17.58 -3.48
C ILE A 69 -11.25 16.70 -2.29
N LEU A 70 -10.48 15.64 -2.06
CA LEU A 70 -10.62 14.81 -0.86
C LEU A 70 -9.62 15.23 0.21
N PHE A 71 -10.07 15.14 1.46
CA PHE A 71 -9.25 15.25 2.65
C PHE A 71 -9.17 13.84 3.26
N VAL A 72 -7.99 13.23 3.30
CA VAL A 72 -7.73 11.96 4.01
C VAL A 72 -6.78 12.16 5.19
N SER A 73 -6.96 11.39 6.25
CA SER A 73 -6.23 11.59 7.51
C SER A 73 -5.55 10.33 8.01
N SER A 74 -4.95 10.45 9.20
CA SER A 74 -4.51 9.32 10.01
C SER A 74 -3.48 8.49 9.24
N PHE A 75 -3.75 7.21 8.96
CA PHE A 75 -2.79 6.31 8.35
C PHE A 75 -2.24 6.78 7.00
N PHE A 76 -3.02 7.51 6.20
CA PHE A 76 -2.53 8.12 4.96
C PHE A 76 -1.46 9.18 5.22
N PHE A 77 -1.66 10.02 6.23
CA PHE A 77 -0.67 11.01 6.62
C PHE A 77 0.58 10.34 7.21
N ASP A 78 0.38 9.36 8.10
CA ASP A 78 1.49 8.68 8.80
C ASP A 78 2.40 7.98 7.79
N ARG A 79 1.86 7.17 6.88
CA ARG A 79 2.65 6.50 5.83
C ARG A 79 3.34 7.48 4.90
N ALA A 80 2.67 8.58 4.53
CA ALA A 80 3.27 9.60 3.68
C ALA A 80 4.45 10.33 4.35
N ALA A 81 4.31 10.62 5.64
CA ALA A 81 5.35 11.24 6.44
C ALA A 81 6.53 10.28 6.69
N GLU A 82 6.24 9.02 6.99
CA GLU A 82 7.26 8.01 7.25
C GLU A 82 8.03 7.59 5.99
N ALA A 83 7.34 7.52 4.84
CA ALA A 83 7.97 7.32 3.54
C ALA A 83 8.68 8.58 3.00
N GLY A 84 8.57 9.71 3.70
CA GLY A 84 9.40 10.90 3.47
C GLY A 84 8.90 11.88 2.40
N PHE A 85 7.72 11.65 1.82
CA PHE A 85 7.15 12.56 0.81
C PHE A 85 6.16 13.59 1.39
N VAL A 86 5.93 13.56 2.70
CA VAL A 86 5.19 14.59 3.45
C VAL A 86 6.00 15.09 4.66
N ASP A 87 5.96 16.40 4.90
CA ASP A 87 6.55 17.01 6.09
C ASP A 87 5.66 16.77 7.32
N ARG A 88 6.08 15.85 8.19
CA ARG A 88 5.40 15.53 9.46
C ARG A 88 5.19 16.76 10.38
N LYS A 89 5.96 17.84 10.21
CA LYS A 89 5.81 19.07 11.01
C LYS A 89 4.69 19.95 10.51
N LYS A 90 4.15 19.70 9.32
CA LYS A 90 3.01 20.44 8.77
C LYS A 90 1.72 19.70 9.05
N PRO A 91 0.65 20.40 9.45
CA PRO A 91 -0.64 19.76 9.74
C PRO A 91 -1.37 19.26 8.49
N VAL A 92 -0.97 19.75 7.31
CA VAL A 92 -1.58 19.40 6.02
C VAL A 92 -0.54 19.39 4.91
N ALA A 93 -0.69 18.46 3.96
CA ALA A 93 0.07 18.43 2.72
C ALA A 93 -0.84 18.07 1.54
N LYS A 94 -0.51 18.60 0.36
CA LYS A 94 -1.15 18.19 -0.89
C LYS A 94 -0.38 17.01 -1.47
N VAL A 95 -1.07 15.93 -1.77
CA VAL A 95 -0.48 14.66 -2.20
C VAL A 95 -1.23 14.12 -3.42
N LYS A 96 -0.49 13.44 -4.29
CA LYS A 96 -1.05 12.69 -5.43
C LYS A 96 -0.92 11.19 -5.16
N PRO A 97 -1.82 10.36 -5.71
CA PRO A 97 -1.64 8.92 -5.66
C PRO A 97 -0.29 8.45 -6.24
N SER A 98 0.25 9.15 -7.25
CA SER A 98 1.59 8.86 -7.81
C SER A 98 2.71 8.98 -6.77
N ASP A 99 2.56 9.81 -5.75
CA ASP A 99 3.58 9.94 -4.69
C ASP A 99 3.64 8.65 -3.84
N PHE A 100 2.47 8.01 -3.60
CA PHE A 100 2.40 6.69 -2.98
C PHE A 100 2.92 5.59 -3.91
N GLU A 101 2.69 5.71 -5.22
CA GLU A 101 3.18 4.77 -6.23
C GLU A 101 4.71 4.75 -6.28
N GLU A 102 5.34 5.93 -6.32
CA GLU A 102 6.80 6.08 -6.32
C GLU A 102 7.41 5.57 -5.01
N ALA A 103 6.80 5.92 -3.87
CA ALA A 103 7.24 5.42 -2.57
C ALA A 103 7.08 3.89 -2.45
N ALA A 104 5.99 3.32 -2.96
CA ALA A 104 5.76 1.88 -3.00
C ALA A 104 6.81 1.17 -3.88
N ASN A 105 7.06 1.68 -5.09
CA ASN A 105 8.08 1.15 -5.99
C ASN A 105 9.44 1.05 -5.31
N HIS A 106 9.83 2.12 -4.59
CA HIS A 106 11.07 2.13 -3.84
C HIS A 106 11.04 1.16 -2.66
N GLY A 107 9.99 1.22 -1.82
CA GLY A 107 9.87 0.38 -0.62
C GLY A 107 9.82 -1.12 -0.92
N CYS A 108 9.20 -1.53 -2.02
CA CYS A 108 9.09 -2.93 -2.44
C CYS A 108 10.41 -3.52 -3.00
N GLN A 109 11.42 -2.68 -3.27
CA GLN A 109 12.75 -3.12 -3.71
C GLN A 109 13.75 -3.27 -2.55
N LEU A 110 13.40 -2.79 -1.36
CA LEU A 110 14.27 -2.83 -0.19
C LEU A 110 14.14 -4.15 0.55
N SER A 111 15.26 -4.64 1.09
CA SER A 111 15.22 -5.60 2.18
C SER A 111 14.83 -4.89 3.48
N VAL A 112 14.39 -5.65 4.50
CA VAL A 112 14.08 -5.07 5.82
C VAL A 112 15.31 -4.37 6.42
N ASP A 113 16.51 -4.92 6.21
CA ASP A 113 17.76 -4.33 6.71
C ASP A 113 18.11 -3.02 5.97
N ASP A 114 17.92 -2.97 4.64
CA ASP A 114 18.12 -1.74 3.87
C ASP A 114 17.08 -0.67 4.25
N ALA A 115 15.84 -1.10 4.52
CA ALA A 115 14.76 -0.22 4.92
C ALA A 115 15.02 0.46 6.28
N LYS A 116 15.72 -0.18 7.24
CA LYS A 116 16.11 0.45 8.51
C LYS A 116 16.94 1.72 8.30
N THR A 117 17.81 1.71 7.30
CA THR A 117 18.69 2.85 7.00
C THR A 117 18.03 3.86 6.07
N THR A 118 17.24 3.38 5.11
CA THR A 118 16.66 4.22 4.05
C THR A 118 15.33 4.87 4.46
N CYS A 119 14.60 4.24 5.38
CA CYS A 119 13.31 4.72 5.89
C CYS A 119 13.38 4.96 7.42
N PRO A 120 14.24 5.88 7.90
CA PRO A 120 14.52 6.05 9.33
C PRO A 120 13.34 6.61 10.14
N LEU A 121 12.28 7.05 9.46
CA LEU A 121 11.07 7.54 10.10
C LEU A 121 10.03 6.44 10.35
N VAL A 122 10.18 5.29 9.70
CA VAL A 122 9.31 4.11 9.89
C VAL A 122 9.73 3.37 11.15
N GLN A 123 8.77 2.98 11.98
CA GLN A 123 9.05 2.16 13.17
C GLN A 123 9.55 0.77 12.76
N GLU A 124 10.49 0.20 13.53
CA GLU A 124 11.19 -1.03 13.13
C GLU A 124 10.25 -2.22 12.90
N ASP A 125 9.19 -2.31 13.70
CA ASP A 125 8.12 -3.31 13.60
C ASP A 125 7.20 -3.10 12.38
N HIS A 126 7.16 -1.90 11.82
CA HIS A 126 6.38 -1.56 10.63
C HIS A 126 7.17 -1.73 9.33
N LEU A 127 8.51 -1.77 9.37
CA LEU A 127 9.35 -1.90 8.18
C LEU A 127 8.99 -3.09 7.28
N PRO A 128 8.67 -4.30 7.81
CA PRO A 128 8.29 -5.43 6.97
C PRO A 128 6.99 -5.22 6.17
N TYR A 129 6.15 -4.26 6.58
CA TYR A 129 4.85 -3.98 6.00
C TYR A 129 4.84 -2.75 5.09
N LEU A 130 5.93 -1.97 5.06
CA LEU A 130 5.97 -0.69 4.35
C LEU A 130 5.57 -0.78 2.88
N CYS A 131 6.10 -1.75 2.13
CA CYS A 131 5.71 -2.01 0.74
C CYS A 131 4.20 -2.30 0.63
N MET A 132 3.68 -3.18 1.48
CA MET A 132 2.27 -3.56 1.47
C MET A 132 1.37 -2.35 1.78
N ASP A 133 1.72 -1.55 2.79
CA ASP A 133 0.95 -0.38 3.20
C ASP A 133 0.87 0.68 2.10
N LEU A 134 2.00 0.99 1.46
CA LEU A 134 2.07 1.99 0.40
C LEU A 134 1.32 1.53 -0.85
N VAL A 135 1.45 0.26 -1.23
CA VAL A 135 0.68 -0.32 -2.33
C VAL A 135 -0.81 -0.35 -2.00
N TYR A 136 -1.18 -0.69 -0.77
CA TYR A 136 -2.56 -0.67 -0.33
C TYR A 136 -3.17 0.72 -0.46
N GLN A 137 -2.48 1.75 0.04
CA GLN A 137 -2.96 3.12 -0.03
C GLN A 137 -3.07 3.62 -1.48
N TYR A 138 -2.06 3.36 -2.31
CA TYR A 138 -2.11 3.65 -3.75
C TYR A 138 -3.33 2.98 -4.42
N THR A 139 -3.49 1.67 -4.23
CA THR A 139 -4.57 0.87 -4.82
C THR A 139 -5.94 1.37 -4.36
N LEU A 140 -6.10 1.69 -3.06
CA LEU A 140 -7.34 2.21 -2.52
C LEU A 140 -7.71 3.57 -3.13
N LEU A 141 -6.73 4.45 -3.32
CA LEU A 141 -6.96 5.79 -3.86
C LEU A 141 -7.24 5.79 -5.37
N VAL A 142 -6.53 4.95 -6.13
CA VAL A 142 -6.67 4.89 -7.59
C VAL A 142 -7.80 3.96 -8.00
N ASP A 143 -7.77 2.71 -7.56
CA ASP A 143 -8.73 1.70 -8.00
C ASP A 143 -10.02 1.72 -7.17
N GLY A 144 -9.91 2.06 -5.87
CA GLY A 144 -11.06 2.10 -4.98
C GLY A 144 -11.87 3.39 -5.10
N LEU A 145 -11.19 4.54 -5.16
CA LEU A 145 -11.81 5.87 -5.07
C LEU A 145 -11.69 6.71 -6.35
N GLU A 146 -10.94 6.26 -7.36
CA GLU A 146 -10.74 6.96 -8.65
C GLU A 146 -10.23 8.41 -8.51
N LEU A 147 -9.26 8.64 -7.63
CA LEU A 147 -8.76 9.99 -7.32
C LEU A 147 -7.53 10.38 -8.15
N LEU A 148 -7.42 11.68 -8.48
CA LEU A 148 -6.25 12.26 -9.16
C LEU A 148 -5.33 13.05 -8.22
N PHE A 149 -5.87 13.71 -7.20
CA PHE A 149 -5.12 14.41 -6.15
C PHE A 149 -6.00 14.61 -4.92
N TYR A 150 -5.38 14.75 -3.75
CA TYR A 150 -6.06 14.96 -2.47
C TYR A 150 -5.15 15.67 -1.47
N TYR A 151 -5.69 16.00 -0.31
CA TYR A 151 -4.95 16.55 0.81
C TYR A 151 -4.87 15.50 1.92
N VAL A 152 -3.67 15.31 2.47
CA VAL A 152 -3.47 14.55 3.71
C VAL A 152 -3.34 15.51 4.88
N PHE A 153 -3.90 15.16 6.03
CA PHE A 153 -3.78 15.98 7.23
C PHE A 153 -3.72 15.13 8.51
N TYR A 154 -3.17 15.72 9.56
CA TYR A 154 -3.08 15.15 10.91
C TYR A 154 -3.91 16.01 11.88
N TYR A 155 -4.64 15.36 12.79
CA TYR A 155 -5.41 16.02 13.87
C TYR A 155 -4.79 15.71 15.23
#